data_AF-D5KY56-F1
#
_entry.id   AF-D5KY56-F1
#
_cell.length_a   1.000
_cell.length_b   1.000
_cell.length_c   1.000
_cell.angle_alpha   90.00
_cell.angle_beta   90.00
_cell.angle_gamma   90.00
#
_symmetry.space_group_name_H-M   'P 1'
#
loop_
_entity.id
_entity.type
_entity.pdbx_description
1 polymer ?
#
loop_
_entity_poly.entity_id
_entity_poly.type
_entity_poly.pdbx_seq_one_letter_code
_entity_poly.pdbx_strand_id
1 'polypeptide(L)'
;MAGAYGLYTSSDWIGFGNGLQLTAFLAGLLPAFVQAASACDSATVWGTALAVNCLLDVASVVTAAYAFVPYGWLLRERTDLVLGFCTVATIGGALVASIICPPVSVQHERGIVRTERIKIWTLRAGLVLGAVSAAFAYSKIPTSTPTPYFPDYKMFTGGIWTVHFGVDEAGRDSQWRMMELIRDMQVDVVGLLETDLQRFVYGNRDLTRVISEELGYYVDIGPGPNQHTWGAALLSKFPILNSTHHLLPSPHGELAPAIHATLEIHGTEVDVFVSHNGQEEDALDRQLQTEEIARLLRTREHVPTVFLGYLVTKPGDQRPKPYQILMEDGKMWDIEATDKWRWCEYIAFRGLWRVGYARLDEGSISDTELQVGKFLLPLPGQVVEYQDNTELYWHIGEYDVPEPWRFPRQFWNEGVRGHRYRVWIGPVYYLPPESSGMREYGRGWDPTLPVVTP
;
A
#
# COMPACT_ATOMS: atom_id res chain seq x y z
N MET A 1 -22.63 -8.64 18.54
CA MET A 1 -22.66 -7.15 18.63
C MET A 1 -21.33 -6.61 19.12
N ALA A 2 -20.87 -6.94 20.33
CA ALA A 2 -19.60 -6.41 20.88
C ALA A 2 -18.40 -6.59 19.94
N GLY A 3 -18.13 -7.80 19.44
CA GLY A 3 -17.01 -8.05 18.53
C GLY A 3 -17.11 -7.30 17.19
N ALA A 4 -18.31 -7.15 16.61
CA ALA A 4 -18.49 -6.38 15.38
C ALA A 4 -18.28 -4.88 15.60
N TYR A 5 -18.82 -4.33 16.69
CA TYR A 5 -18.61 -2.94 17.07
C TYR A 5 -17.13 -2.65 17.35
N GLY A 6 -16.48 -3.50 18.16
CA GLY A 6 -15.06 -3.37 18.48
C GLY A 6 -14.17 -3.49 17.24
N LEU A 7 -14.46 -4.40 16.31
CA LEU A 7 -13.75 -4.53 15.04
C LEU A 7 -13.85 -3.24 14.20
N TYR A 8 -15.01 -2.58 14.20
CA TYR A 8 -15.22 -1.35 13.44
C TYR A 8 -14.53 -0.13 14.06
N THR A 9 -14.61 0.01 15.40
CA THR A 9 -14.16 1.22 16.11
C THR A 9 -12.72 1.18 16.61
N SER A 10 -12.10 0.00 16.68
CA SER A 10 -10.75 -0.17 17.24
C SER A 10 -9.74 -0.55 16.18
N SER A 11 -8.51 -0.07 16.33
CA SER A 11 -7.39 -0.37 15.44
C SER A 11 -6.49 -1.48 15.99
N ASP A 12 -5.56 -1.93 15.15
CA ASP A 12 -4.44 -2.81 15.50
C ASP A 12 -4.89 -4.10 16.22
N TRP A 13 -4.16 -4.48 17.27
CA TRP A 13 -4.39 -5.70 18.05
C TRP A 13 -5.76 -5.75 18.74
N ILE A 14 -6.32 -4.59 19.11
CA ILE A 14 -7.65 -4.53 19.71
C ILE A 14 -8.70 -4.82 18.66
N GLY A 15 -8.61 -4.20 17.48
CA GLY A 15 -9.47 -4.49 16.34
C GLY A 15 -9.40 -5.97 15.95
N PHE A 16 -8.18 -6.51 15.83
CA PHE A 16 -7.92 -7.93 15.55
C PHE A 16 -8.59 -8.86 16.57
N GLY A 17 -8.42 -8.60 17.86
CA GLY A 17 -9.02 -9.40 18.93
C GLY A 17 -10.55 -9.40 18.89
N ASN A 18 -11.16 -8.24 18.59
CA ASN A 18 -12.62 -8.14 18.40
C ASN A 18 -13.09 -8.87 17.14
N GLY A 19 -12.29 -8.84 16.06
CA GLY A 19 -12.49 -9.64 14.87
C GLY A 19 -12.52 -11.14 15.19
N LEU A 20 -11.54 -11.63 15.95
CA LEU A 20 -11.51 -13.03 16.40
C LEU A 20 -12.74 -13.40 17.24
N GLN A 21 -13.19 -12.51 18.12
CA GLN A 21 -14.41 -12.70 18.89
C GLN A 21 -15.63 -12.84 17.98
N LEU A 22 -15.74 -11.98 16.95
CA LEU A 22 -16.81 -12.05 15.96
C LEU A 22 -16.76 -13.37 15.19
N THR A 23 -15.59 -13.79 14.70
CA THR A 23 -15.40 -15.05 13.98
C THR A 23 -15.80 -16.25 14.83
N ALA A 24 -15.37 -16.30 16.10
CA ALA A 24 -15.73 -17.38 17.02
C ALA A 24 -17.24 -17.44 17.27
N PHE A 25 -17.89 -16.28 17.42
CA PHE A 25 -19.34 -16.19 17.57
C PHE A 25 -20.08 -16.71 16.34
N LEU A 26 -19.70 -16.26 15.13
CA LEU A 26 -20.32 -16.72 13.88
C LEU A 26 -20.13 -18.22 13.66
N ALA A 27 -18.92 -18.74 13.93
CA ALA A 27 -18.63 -20.17 13.83
C ALA A 27 -19.49 -21.01 14.80
N GLY A 28 -19.74 -20.50 16.01
CA GLY A 28 -20.62 -21.15 16.99
C GLY A 28 -22.09 -21.22 16.58
N LEU A 29 -22.55 -20.26 15.76
CA LEU A 29 -23.93 -20.23 15.25
C LEU A 29 -24.15 -21.12 14.02
N LEU A 30 -23.09 -21.42 13.27
CA LEU A 30 -23.16 -22.17 12.02
C LEU A 30 -24.00 -23.47 12.11
N PRO A 31 -23.86 -24.33 13.16
CA PRO A 31 -24.66 -25.55 13.27
C PRO A 31 -26.16 -25.28 13.33
N ALA A 32 -26.59 -24.23 14.03
CA ALA A 32 -28.00 -23.90 14.16
C ALA A 32 -28.60 -23.45 12.82
N PHE A 33 -27.86 -22.64 12.06
CA PHE A 33 -28.25 -22.22 10.72
C PHE A 33 -28.34 -23.39 9.74
N VAL A 34 -27.34 -24.29 9.75
CA VAL A 34 -27.34 -25.48 8.88
C VAL A 34 -28.51 -26.42 9.22
N GLN A 35 -28.81 -26.61 10.49
CA GLN A 35 -29.96 -27.43 10.93
C GLN A 35 -31.28 -26.82 10.47
N ALA A 36 -31.48 -25.52 10.72
CA ALA A 36 -32.70 -24.84 10.29
C ALA A 36 -32.85 -24.85 8.76
N ALA A 37 -31.77 -24.64 8.01
CA ALA A 37 -31.78 -24.72 6.55
C ALA A 37 -32.16 -26.12 6.05
N SER A 38 -31.75 -27.19 6.75
CA SER A 38 -32.08 -28.58 6.37
C SER A 38 -33.56 -28.93 6.52
N ALA A 39 -34.30 -28.16 7.34
CA ALA A 39 -35.74 -28.31 7.55
C ALA A 39 -36.60 -27.52 6.55
N CYS A 40 -35.97 -26.67 5.72
CA CYS A 40 -36.64 -25.76 4.79
C CYS A 40 -36.42 -26.20 3.33
N ASP A 41 -37.14 -25.58 2.40
CA ASP A 41 -36.90 -25.79 0.97
C ASP A 41 -35.50 -25.30 0.57
N SER A 42 -34.70 -26.23 0.03
CA SER A 42 -33.29 -25.99 -0.28
C SER A 42 -33.10 -24.88 -1.32
N ALA A 43 -33.88 -24.90 -2.40
CA ALA A 43 -33.74 -23.94 -3.49
C ALA A 43 -34.07 -22.51 -3.01
N THR A 44 -35.13 -22.37 -2.24
CA THR A 44 -35.55 -21.08 -1.68
C THR A 44 -34.51 -20.55 -0.69
N VAL A 45 -34.05 -21.37 0.27
CA VAL A 45 -33.09 -20.92 1.29
C VAL A 45 -31.74 -20.53 0.67
N TRP A 46 -31.13 -21.41 -0.14
CA TRP A 46 -29.83 -21.11 -0.71
C TRP A 46 -29.90 -20.03 -1.79
N GLY A 47 -30.96 -20.00 -2.59
CA GLY A 47 -31.18 -18.96 -3.59
C GLY A 47 -31.37 -17.57 -2.98
N THR A 48 -32.18 -17.47 -1.92
CA THR A 48 -32.37 -16.20 -1.19
C THR A 48 -31.12 -15.79 -0.42
N ALA A 49 -30.42 -16.73 0.23
CA ALA A 49 -29.16 -16.45 0.91
C ALA A 49 -28.10 -15.91 -0.06
N LEU A 50 -27.97 -16.53 -1.25
CA LEU A 50 -27.05 -16.04 -2.28
C LEU A 50 -27.43 -14.64 -2.76
N ALA A 51 -28.72 -14.40 -3.06
CA ALA A 51 -29.18 -13.09 -3.50
C ALA A 51 -28.92 -12.00 -2.45
N VAL A 52 -29.20 -12.29 -1.17
CA VAL A 52 -28.90 -11.37 -0.06
C VAL A 52 -27.40 -11.16 0.08
N ASN A 53 -26.59 -12.20 -0.04
CA ASN A 53 -25.14 -12.08 0.01
C ASN A 53 -24.62 -11.15 -1.10
N CYS A 54 -25.04 -11.35 -2.35
CA CYS A 54 -24.66 -10.48 -3.47
C CYS A 54 -25.06 -9.02 -3.23
N LEU A 55 -26.23 -8.75 -2.65
CA LEU A 55 -26.66 -7.39 -2.32
C LEU A 55 -25.79 -6.76 -1.22
N LEU A 56 -25.45 -7.53 -0.18
CA LEU A 56 -24.57 -7.07 0.91
C LEU A 56 -23.14 -6.85 0.44
N ASP A 57 -22.65 -7.73 -0.43
CA ASP A 57 -21.36 -7.62 -1.10
C ASP A 57 -21.28 -6.31 -1.89
N VAL A 58 -22.26 -6.02 -2.75
CA VAL A 58 -22.34 -4.73 -3.46
C VAL A 58 -22.42 -3.56 -2.49
N ALA A 59 -23.30 -3.62 -1.48
CA ALA A 59 -23.43 -2.55 -0.50
C ALA A 59 -22.11 -2.29 0.24
N SER A 60 -21.33 -3.34 0.56
CA SER A 60 -20.05 -3.23 1.24
C SER A 60 -18.96 -2.57 0.39
N VAL A 61 -19.03 -2.70 -0.94
CA VAL A 61 -18.10 -2.08 -1.88
C VAL A 61 -18.44 -0.61 -2.08
N VAL A 62 -19.73 -0.30 -2.20
CA VAL A 62 -20.23 1.07 -2.38
C VAL A 62 -19.82 1.98 -1.23
N THR A 63 -19.56 1.45 -0.01
CA THR A 63 -19.12 2.31 1.10
C THR A 63 -17.75 2.97 0.88
N ALA A 64 -16.91 2.42 0.00
CA ALA A 64 -15.65 3.02 -0.43
C ALA A 64 -15.71 3.52 -1.88
N ALA A 65 -16.34 2.76 -2.78
CA ALA A 65 -16.47 3.12 -4.20
C ALA A 65 -17.60 4.14 -4.49
N TYR A 66 -18.07 4.88 -3.48
CA TYR A 66 -19.27 5.72 -3.57
C TYR A 66 -19.17 6.81 -4.65
N ALA A 67 -17.96 7.28 -4.97
CA ALA A 67 -17.71 8.29 -6.00
C ALA A 67 -18.04 7.79 -7.42
N PHE A 68 -17.94 6.47 -7.64
CA PHE A 68 -18.08 5.84 -8.97
C PHE A 68 -19.46 5.26 -9.24
N VAL A 69 -20.31 5.16 -8.20
CA VAL A 69 -21.58 4.45 -8.28
C VAL A 69 -22.73 5.46 -8.22
N PRO A 70 -23.72 5.39 -9.13
CA PRO A 70 -24.92 6.22 -9.03
C PRO A 70 -25.59 6.08 -7.66
N TYR A 71 -25.86 7.20 -6.99
CA TYR A 71 -26.38 7.26 -5.62
C TYR A 71 -25.46 6.67 -4.53
N GLY A 72 -24.17 6.47 -4.82
CA GLY A 72 -23.20 5.93 -3.87
C GLY A 72 -23.07 6.76 -2.59
N TRP A 73 -23.33 8.07 -2.66
CA TRP A 73 -23.38 8.98 -1.51
C TRP A 73 -24.31 8.52 -0.37
N LEU A 74 -25.31 7.68 -0.64
CA LEU A 74 -26.19 7.10 0.38
C LEU A 74 -25.45 6.17 1.36
N LEU A 75 -24.38 5.52 0.90
CA LEU A 75 -23.58 4.58 1.68
C LEU A 75 -22.14 5.07 1.89
N ARG A 76 -21.81 6.29 1.48
CA ARG A 76 -20.48 6.89 1.68
C ARG A 76 -20.03 6.73 3.13
N GLU A 77 -18.94 5.98 3.33
CA GLU A 77 -18.32 5.72 4.63
C GLU A 77 -19.22 4.95 5.63
N ARG A 78 -20.33 4.36 5.16
CA ARG A 78 -21.35 3.70 6.00
C ARG A 78 -21.18 2.19 6.16
N THR A 79 -19.94 1.74 6.40
CA THR A 79 -19.70 0.32 6.74
C THR A 79 -20.39 -0.09 8.05
N ASP A 80 -20.62 0.88 8.94
CA ASP A 80 -21.43 0.70 10.17
C ASP A 80 -22.83 0.16 9.86
N LEU A 81 -23.51 0.68 8.84
CA LEU A 81 -24.86 0.26 8.45
C LEU A 81 -24.88 -1.17 7.92
N VAL A 82 -23.92 -1.51 7.05
CA VAL A 82 -23.80 -2.85 6.46
C VAL A 82 -23.49 -3.88 7.57
N LEU A 83 -22.48 -3.61 8.40
CA LEU A 83 -22.08 -4.49 9.49
C LEU A 83 -23.18 -4.61 10.56
N GLY A 84 -23.88 -3.52 10.85
CA GLY A 84 -25.03 -3.48 11.74
C GLY A 84 -26.17 -4.36 11.25
N PHE A 85 -26.54 -4.23 9.97
CA PHE A 85 -27.55 -5.08 9.34
C PHE A 85 -27.15 -6.55 9.40
N CYS A 86 -25.92 -6.90 9.00
CA CYS A 86 -25.41 -8.28 9.06
C CYS A 86 -25.48 -8.85 10.48
N THR A 87 -25.13 -8.04 11.49
CA THR A 87 -25.18 -8.44 12.90
C THR A 87 -26.61 -8.71 13.37
N VAL A 88 -27.54 -7.80 13.07
CA VAL A 88 -28.96 -7.93 13.45
C VAL A 88 -29.60 -9.12 12.74
N ALA A 89 -29.36 -9.26 11.43
CA ALA A 89 -29.87 -10.37 10.63
C ALA A 89 -29.35 -11.73 11.15
N THR A 90 -28.07 -11.80 11.54
CA THR A 90 -27.48 -13.03 12.09
C THR A 90 -28.09 -13.40 13.45
N ILE A 91 -28.28 -12.41 14.35
CA ILE A 91 -28.88 -12.68 15.67
C ILE A 91 -30.35 -13.06 15.51
N GLY A 92 -31.10 -12.32 14.69
CA GLY A 92 -32.50 -12.64 14.38
C GLY A 92 -32.65 -14.03 13.75
N GLY A 93 -31.78 -14.37 12.80
CA GLY A 93 -31.72 -15.68 12.17
C GLY A 93 -31.44 -16.80 13.17
N ALA A 94 -30.53 -16.60 14.13
CA ALA A 94 -30.26 -17.57 15.18
C ALA A 94 -31.48 -17.79 16.11
N LEU A 95 -32.21 -16.72 16.43
CA LEU A 95 -33.45 -16.82 17.21
C LEU A 95 -34.52 -17.61 16.44
N VAL A 96 -34.71 -17.33 15.16
CA VAL A 96 -35.67 -18.07 14.31
C VAL A 96 -35.24 -19.53 14.12
N ALA A 97 -33.95 -19.79 13.92
CA ALA A 97 -33.42 -21.14 13.78
C ALA A 97 -33.73 -22.00 15.01
N SER A 98 -33.64 -21.44 16.21
CA SER A 98 -33.99 -22.14 17.46
C SER A 98 -35.49 -22.45 17.60
N ILE A 99 -36.35 -21.72 16.88
CA ILE A 99 -37.80 -21.97 16.81
C ILE A 99 -38.12 -23.07 15.78
N ILE A 100 -37.49 -23.04 14.60
CA ILE A 100 -37.71 -24.01 13.52
C ILE A 100 -37.21 -25.41 13.93
N CYS A 101 -36.05 -25.48 14.55
CA CYS A 101 -35.45 -26.71 15.04
C CYS A 101 -35.25 -26.61 16.56
N PRO A 102 -36.31 -26.81 17.37
CA PRO A 102 -36.15 -26.88 18.81
C PRO A 102 -35.22 -28.05 19.15
N PRO A 103 -34.42 -27.95 20.23
CA PRO A 103 -33.48 -29.00 20.60
C PRO A 103 -34.23 -30.32 20.82
N VAL A 104 -34.00 -31.29 19.93
CA VAL A 104 -34.61 -32.63 20.02
C VAL A 104 -34.04 -33.35 21.23
N SER A 105 -34.90 -33.69 22.18
CA SER A 105 -34.55 -34.32 23.47
C SER A 105 -34.24 -35.81 23.39
N VAL A 106 -34.43 -36.47 22.24
CA VAL A 106 -34.23 -37.92 22.10
C VAL A 106 -33.24 -38.22 20.99
N GLN A 107 -31.96 -38.37 21.36
CA GLN A 107 -30.93 -38.90 20.46
C GLN A 107 -30.88 -40.42 20.57
N HIS A 108 -31.01 -41.14 19.46
CA HIS A 108 -30.76 -42.59 19.40
C HIS A 108 -29.31 -42.90 19.82
N GLU A 109 -29.05 -43.96 20.60
CA GLU A 109 -27.69 -44.34 21.06
C GLU A 109 -26.65 -44.40 19.93
N ARG A 110 -27.03 -44.96 18.77
CA ARG A 110 -26.15 -45.02 17.57
C ARG A 110 -25.81 -43.63 17.02
N GLY A 111 -26.72 -42.67 17.16
CA GLY A 111 -26.51 -41.26 16.81
C GLY A 111 -25.54 -40.59 17.78
N ILE A 112 -25.70 -40.82 19.08
CA ILE A 112 -24.80 -40.27 20.13
C ILE A 112 -23.36 -40.73 19.88
N VAL A 113 -23.15 -42.03 19.67
CA VAL A 113 -21.82 -42.61 19.44
C VAL A 113 -21.17 -42.11 18.15
N ARG A 114 -21.98 -41.87 17.09
CA ARG A 114 -21.49 -41.30 15.83
C ARG A 114 -21.12 -39.82 16.00
N THR A 115 -21.94 -39.04 16.68
CA THR A 115 -21.69 -37.62 16.96
C THR A 115 -20.44 -37.43 17.81
N GLU A 116 -20.26 -38.22 18.87
CA GLU A 116 -19.05 -38.17 19.69
C GLU A 116 -17.79 -38.57 18.90
N ARG A 117 -17.87 -39.61 18.04
CA ARG A 117 -16.75 -39.95 17.15
C ARG A 117 -16.42 -38.83 16.17
N ILE A 118 -17.43 -38.25 15.51
CA ILE A 118 -17.22 -37.14 14.57
C ILE A 118 -16.60 -35.95 15.32
N LYS A 119 -17.11 -35.59 16.49
CA LYS A 119 -16.55 -34.52 17.33
C LYS A 119 -15.08 -34.78 17.67
N ILE A 120 -14.72 -35.99 18.10
CA ILE A 120 -13.32 -36.35 18.38
C ILE A 120 -12.46 -36.22 17.12
N TRP A 121 -12.93 -36.73 15.98
CA TRP A 121 -12.18 -36.63 14.71
C TRP A 121 -12.05 -35.18 14.22
N THR A 122 -13.10 -34.37 14.33
CA THR A 122 -13.08 -32.94 13.99
C THR A 122 -12.12 -32.18 14.89
N LEU A 123 -12.11 -32.45 16.20
CA LEU A 123 -11.16 -31.85 17.14
C LEU A 123 -9.71 -32.25 16.82
N ARG A 124 -9.46 -33.52 16.52
CA ARG A 124 -8.13 -34.01 16.12
C ARG A 124 -7.69 -33.39 14.79
N ALA A 125 -8.55 -33.37 13.78
CA ALA A 125 -8.27 -32.75 12.50
C ALA A 125 -8.01 -31.25 12.65
N GLY A 126 -8.82 -30.55 13.44
CA GLY A 126 -8.62 -29.14 13.76
C GLY A 126 -7.30 -28.87 14.47
N LEU A 127 -6.91 -29.73 15.43
CA LEU A 127 -5.61 -29.63 16.10
C LEU A 127 -4.44 -29.85 15.13
N VAL A 128 -4.53 -30.87 14.27
CA VAL A 128 -3.50 -31.17 13.27
C VAL A 128 -3.38 -30.02 12.27
N LEU A 129 -4.49 -29.57 11.70
CA LEU A 129 -4.50 -28.45 10.75
C LEU A 129 -4.01 -27.16 11.42
N GLY A 130 -4.42 -26.89 12.66
CA GLY A 130 -3.93 -25.75 13.44
C GLY A 130 -2.43 -25.80 13.68
N ALA A 131 -1.90 -26.96 14.06
CA ALA A 131 -0.46 -27.16 14.25
C ALA A 131 0.33 -27.02 12.95
N VAL A 132 -0.17 -27.56 11.84
CA VAL A 132 0.44 -27.41 10.51
C VAL A 132 0.43 -25.94 10.08
N SER A 133 -0.69 -25.23 10.23
CA SER A 133 -0.78 -23.81 9.92
C SER A 133 0.16 -22.97 10.78
N ALA A 134 0.26 -23.24 12.09
CA ALA A 134 1.18 -22.56 12.98
C ALA A 134 2.65 -22.83 12.62
N ALA A 135 3.00 -24.08 12.29
CA ALA A 135 4.34 -24.44 11.84
C ALA A 135 4.69 -23.78 10.50
N PHE A 136 3.74 -23.74 9.56
CA PHE A 136 3.91 -23.04 8.28
C PHE A 136 4.10 -21.53 8.49
N ALA A 137 3.24 -20.90 9.29
CA ALA A 137 3.37 -19.48 9.62
C ALA A 137 4.71 -19.17 10.30
N TYR A 138 5.15 -20.02 11.24
CA TYR A 138 6.45 -19.88 11.89
C TYR A 138 7.61 -19.99 10.89
N SER A 139 7.53 -20.92 9.93
CA SER A 139 8.55 -21.06 8.87
C SER A 139 8.63 -19.86 7.92
N LYS A 140 7.61 -19.00 7.92
CA LYS A 140 7.52 -17.80 7.10
C LYS A 140 7.92 -16.51 7.83
N ILE A 141 8.23 -16.59 9.12
CA ILE A 141 8.75 -15.43 9.86
C ILE A 141 10.12 -15.05 9.28
N PRO A 142 10.31 -13.79 8.83
CA PRO A 142 11.60 -13.36 8.30
C PRO A 142 12.72 -13.52 9.33
N THR A 143 13.79 -14.23 8.96
CA THR A 143 14.95 -14.47 9.83
C THR A 143 16.11 -13.50 9.57
N SER A 144 16.12 -12.85 8.40
CA SER A 144 17.14 -11.89 8.00
C SER A 144 16.55 -10.49 7.94
N THR A 145 17.36 -9.49 8.34
CA THR A 145 17.00 -8.09 8.17
C THR A 145 17.01 -7.71 6.68
N PRO A 146 16.02 -6.95 6.20
CA PRO A 146 16.08 -6.32 4.88
C PRO A 146 17.43 -5.64 4.65
N THR A 147 18.00 -5.83 3.46
CA THR A 147 19.28 -5.22 3.05
C THR A 147 19.02 -4.32 1.84
N PRO A 148 19.47 -3.05 1.87
CA PRO A 148 19.34 -2.16 0.73
C PRO A 148 20.23 -2.61 -0.44
N TYR A 149 19.92 -2.14 -1.66
CA TYR A 149 20.70 -2.47 -2.85
C TYR A 149 22.08 -1.81 -2.87
N PHE A 150 22.26 -0.73 -2.11
CA PHE A 150 23.50 0.03 -2.01
C PHE A 150 23.94 0.19 -0.55
N PRO A 151 24.28 -0.91 0.17
CA PRO A 151 24.55 -0.86 1.61
C PRO A 151 25.80 -0.06 1.97
N ASP A 152 26.80 -0.04 1.09
CA ASP A 152 28.09 0.62 1.34
C ASP A 152 28.10 2.10 0.91
N TYR A 153 27.02 2.56 0.28
CA TYR A 153 26.88 3.92 -0.22
C TYR A 153 25.82 4.63 0.58
N LYS A 154 26.08 5.87 1.00
CA LYS A 154 25.10 6.74 1.66
C LYS A 154 24.06 7.27 0.67
N MET A 155 23.36 6.34 0.03
CA MET A 155 22.40 6.56 -1.03
C MET A 155 21.25 5.57 -0.91
N PHE A 156 20.15 5.91 -1.57
CA PHE A 156 19.01 5.02 -1.72
C PHE A 156 18.21 5.37 -2.98
N THR A 157 17.37 4.44 -3.39
CA THR A 157 16.36 4.64 -4.44
C THR A 157 14.97 4.77 -3.81
N GLY A 158 14.22 5.78 -4.23
CA GLY A 158 12.82 5.99 -3.86
C GLY A 158 11.92 5.84 -5.08
N GLY A 159 10.87 5.04 -5.00
CA GLY A 159 9.93 4.82 -6.11
C GLY A 159 8.47 4.98 -5.71
N ILE A 160 7.63 5.34 -6.69
CA ILE A 160 6.18 5.45 -6.55
C ILE A 160 5.52 4.66 -7.67
N TRP A 161 4.47 3.91 -7.33
CA TRP A 161 3.68 3.15 -8.30
C TRP A 161 2.22 2.96 -7.85
N THR A 162 1.26 3.42 -8.65
CA THR A 162 -0.15 3.02 -8.56
C THR A 162 -0.35 1.70 -9.31
N VAL A 163 -0.84 0.68 -8.61
CA VAL A 163 -0.72 -0.71 -9.07
C VAL A 163 -2.04 -1.37 -9.43
N HIS A 164 -3.11 -0.57 -9.53
CA HIS A 164 -4.44 -1.01 -9.91
C HIS A 164 -4.86 -2.32 -9.20
N PHE A 165 -4.77 -2.31 -7.88
CA PHE A 165 -5.13 -3.43 -7.02
C PHE A 165 -4.34 -4.75 -7.26
N GLY A 166 -3.16 -4.66 -7.89
CA GLY A 166 -2.36 -5.82 -8.28
C GLY A 166 -3.05 -6.67 -9.34
N VAL A 167 -3.76 -6.01 -10.27
CA VAL A 167 -4.49 -6.62 -11.38
C VAL A 167 -3.98 -6.03 -12.70
N ASP A 168 -3.59 -6.92 -13.60
CA ASP A 168 -3.05 -6.56 -14.92
C ASP A 168 -4.17 -6.15 -15.90
N GLU A 169 -3.82 -5.62 -17.07
CA GLU A 169 -4.81 -5.16 -18.07
C GLU A 169 -5.83 -6.24 -18.49
N ALA A 170 -5.48 -7.52 -18.37
CA ALA A 170 -6.34 -8.65 -18.70
C ALA A 170 -7.16 -9.16 -17.50
N GLY A 171 -7.06 -8.52 -16.33
CA GLY A 171 -7.77 -8.92 -15.12
C GLY A 171 -7.08 -10.01 -14.31
N ARG A 172 -5.77 -10.24 -14.50
CA ARG A 172 -5.00 -11.31 -13.81
C ARG A 172 -4.16 -10.74 -12.68
N ASP A 173 -3.82 -11.58 -11.70
CA ASP A 173 -2.89 -11.20 -10.64
C ASP A 173 -1.52 -10.78 -11.21
N SER A 174 -1.01 -9.62 -10.76
CA SER A 174 0.23 -9.03 -11.26
C SER A 174 1.35 -8.93 -10.21
N GLN A 175 1.14 -9.45 -9.00
CA GLN A 175 2.02 -9.24 -7.83
C GLN A 175 3.47 -9.71 -8.07
N TRP A 176 3.64 -10.88 -8.69
CA TRP A 176 4.97 -11.41 -9.02
C TRP A 176 5.70 -10.56 -10.04
N ARG A 177 4.99 -10.04 -11.05
CA ARG A 177 5.57 -9.18 -12.08
C ARG A 177 5.94 -7.81 -11.51
N MET A 178 5.12 -7.28 -10.61
CA MET A 178 5.44 -6.06 -9.85
C MET A 178 6.71 -6.24 -9.03
N MET A 179 6.80 -7.34 -8.27
CA MET A 179 7.99 -7.68 -7.49
C MET A 179 9.23 -7.79 -8.35
N GLU A 180 9.15 -8.47 -9.50
CA GLU A 180 10.26 -8.57 -10.45
C GLU A 180 10.72 -7.21 -10.94
N LEU A 181 9.80 -6.29 -11.27
CA LEU A 181 10.16 -4.95 -11.73
C LEU A 181 10.83 -4.14 -10.61
N ILE A 182 10.28 -4.17 -9.38
CA ILE A 182 10.84 -3.50 -8.20
C ILE A 182 12.25 -4.02 -7.89
N ARG A 183 12.46 -5.34 -7.96
CA ARG A 183 13.77 -5.97 -7.78
C ARG A 183 14.75 -5.54 -8.85
N ASP A 184 14.33 -5.67 -10.10
CA ASP A 184 15.19 -5.46 -11.26
C ASP A 184 15.55 -3.97 -11.43
N MET A 185 14.71 -3.06 -10.92
CA MET A 185 14.99 -1.62 -10.80
C MET A 185 15.73 -1.22 -9.53
N GLN A 186 15.99 -2.16 -8.62
CA GLN A 186 16.75 -1.94 -7.40
C GLN A 186 16.14 -0.85 -6.51
N VAL A 187 14.83 -0.89 -6.26
CA VAL A 187 14.11 0.14 -5.48
C VAL A 187 14.18 -0.14 -3.98
N ASP A 188 14.83 0.71 -3.19
CA ASP A 188 15.02 0.52 -1.75
C ASP A 188 13.78 0.90 -0.94
N VAL A 189 13.13 2.01 -1.31
CA VAL A 189 11.92 2.51 -0.68
C VAL A 189 10.86 2.70 -1.75
N VAL A 190 9.71 2.05 -1.63
CA VAL A 190 8.63 2.15 -2.61
C VAL A 190 7.29 2.47 -1.94
N GLY A 191 6.63 3.51 -2.44
CA GLY A 191 5.23 3.78 -2.18
C GLY A 191 4.39 3.07 -3.23
N LEU A 192 3.45 2.22 -2.80
CA LEU A 192 2.46 1.59 -3.65
C LEU A 192 1.08 2.17 -3.33
N LEU A 193 0.31 2.48 -4.36
CA LEU A 193 -1.03 3.05 -4.24
C LEU A 193 -2.08 2.12 -4.87
N GLU A 194 -3.35 2.30 -4.47
CA GLU A 194 -4.45 1.38 -4.79
C GLU A 194 -4.20 -0.03 -4.25
N THR A 195 -3.86 -0.09 -2.95
CA THR A 195 -3.41 -1.31 -2.28
C THR A 195 -4.43 -1.91 -1.30
N ASP A 196 -5.62 -1.32 -1.13
CA ASP A 196 -6.67 -1.88 -0.28
C ASP A 196 -7.34 -3.10 -0.94
N LEU A 197 -6.74 -4.27 -0.73
CA LEU A 197 -7.23 -5.56 -1.22
C LEU A 197 -7.97 -6.38 -0.17
N GLN A 198 -8.18 -5.82 1.02
CA GLN A 198 -8.78 -6.50 2.17
C GLN A 198 -10.32 -6.44 2.14
N ARG A 199 -10.88 -6.39 0.93
CA ARG A 199 -12.30 -6.42 0.62
C ARG A 199 -12.62 -7.68 -0.15
N PHE A 200 -13.87 -8.12 -0.06
CA PHE A 200 -14.30 -9.37 -0.71
C PHE A 200 -14.05 -9.36 -2.23
N VAL A 201 -14.28 -8.22 -2.91
CA VAL A 201 -14.08 -8.07 -4.37
C VAL A 201 -12.64 -8.27 -4.80
N TYR A 202 -11.69 -8.05 -3.90
CA TYR A 202 -10.26 -8.19 -4.17
C TYR A 202 -9.68 -9.48 -3.55
N GLY A 203 -10.54 -10.34 -3.02
CA GLY A 203 -10.17 -11.66 -2.50
C GLY A 203 -9.55 -11.62 -1.10
N ASN A 204 -9.66 -10.51 -0.36
CA ASN A 204 -9.00 -10.30 0.93
C ASN A 204 -7.48 -10.57 0.87
N ARG A 205 -6.83 -10.13 -0.21
CA ARG A 205 -5.41 -10.36 -0.47
C ARG A 205 -4.55 -9.37 0.32
N ASP A 206 -3.29 -9.74 0.52
CA ASP A 206 -2.24 -8.82 0.91
C ASP A 206 -1.32 -8.62 -0.30
N LEU A 207 -1.30 -7.39 -0.83
CA LEU A 207 -0.48 -7.02 -1.98
C LEU A 207 1.01 -7.07 -1.68
N THR A 208 1.39 -6.71 -0.46
CA THR A 208 2.77 -6.47 -0.06
C THR A 208 3.53 -7.77 0.23
N ARG A 209 2.77 -8.85 0.53
CA ARG A 209 3.31 -10.14 0.99
C ARG A 209 4.36 -10.74 0.05
N VAL A 210 4.11 -10.78 -1.26
CA VAL A 210 5.05 -11.37 -2.21
C VAL A 210 6.38 -10.60 -2.22
N ILE A 211 6.32 -9.26 -2.22
CA ILE A 211 7.50 -8.41 -2.22
C ILE A 211 8.27 -8.55 -0.89
N SER A 212 7.57 -8.56 0.24
CA SER A 212 8.20 -8.63 1.56
C SER A 212 8.82 -10.00 1.84
N GLU A 213 8.14 -11.11 1.50
CA GLU A 213 8.67 -12.47 1.70
C GLU A 213 9.87 -12.76 0.78
N GLU A 214 9.78 -12.41 -0.50
CA GLU A 214 10.77 -12.85 -1.50
C GLU A 214 11.97 -11.89 -1.61
N LEU A 215 11.74 -10.59 -1.44
CA LEU A 215 12.82 -9.60 -1.53
C LEU A 215 13.29 -9.15 -0.15
N GLY A 216 12.48 -9.26 0.90
CA GLY A 216 12.79 -8.74 2.24
C GLY A 216 12.60 -7.22 2.31
N TYR A 217 11.48 -6.78 2.86
CA TYR A 217 11.15 -5.37 3.11
C TYR A 217 10.44 -5.23 4.46
N TYR A 218 10.68 -4.12 5.15
CA TYR A 218 9.75 -3.60 6.14
C TYR A 218 8.51 -3.09 5.43
N VAL A 219 7.33 -3.34 6.00
CA VAL A 219 6.05 -2.98 5.38
C VAL A 219 5.25 -2.16 6.36
N ASP A 220 4.70 -1.06 5.88
CA ASP A 220 3.65 -0.31 6.55
C ASP A 220 2.47 -0.12 5.59
N ILE A 221 1.30 -0.62 5.99
CA ILE A 221 0.07 -0.58 5.19
C ILE A 221 -0.90 0.34 5.90
N GLY A 222 -1.42 1.35 5.20
CA GLY A 222 -2.52 2.10 5.77
C GLY A 222 -2.95 3.33 4.99
N PRO A 223 -4.05 3.97 5.44
CA PRO A 223 -4.95 3.56 6.54
C PRO A 223 -5.73 2.26 6.24
N GLY A 224 -6.29 1.63 7.28
CA GLY A 224 -7.01 0.35 7.14
C GLY A 224 -8.33 0.42 6.36
N PRO A 225 -8.92 -0.72 5.96
CA PRO A 225 -10.10 -0.77 5.08
C PRO A 225 -11.36 -0.12 5.66
N ASN A 226 -11.45 0.02 6.98
CA ASN A 226 -12.53 0.73 7.66
C ASN A 226 -12.45 2.26 7.54
N GLN A 227 -11.38 2.79 6.93
CA GLN A 227 -11.20 4.21 6.61
C GLN A 227 -11.61 4.55 5.17
N HIS A 228 -12.14 3.59 4.41
CA HIS A 228 -12.79 3.80 3.10
C HIS A 228 -11.94 4.51 2.04
N THR A 229 -10.63 4.31 2.08
CA THR A 229 -9.69 4.75 1.03
C THR A 229 -9.41 3.63 0.04
N TRP A 230 -8.69 3.94 -1.04
CA TRP A 230 -8.13 2.92 -1.95
C TRP A 230 -6.84 2.27 -1.46
N GLY A 231 -6.34 2.71 -0.30
CA GLY A 231 -5.15 2.15 0.36
C GLY A 231 -3.84 2.69 -0.19
N ALA A 232 -2.86 2.78 0.71
CA ALA A 232 -1.46 2.99 0.39
C ALA A 232 -0.61 1.98 1.17
N ALA A 233 0.57 1.67 0.62
CA ALA A 233 1.57 0.88 1.30
C ALA A 233 2.96 1.49 1.10
N LEU A 234 3.74 1.53 2.16
CA LEU A 234 5.16 1.84 2.14
C LEU A 234 5.94 0.54 2.35
N LEU A 235 6.84 0.23 1.43
CA LEU A 235 7.81 -0.84 1.60
C LEU A 235 9.20 -0.24 1.64
N SER A 236 10.01 -0.61 2.64
CA SER A 236 11.36 -0.09 2.83
C SER A 236 12.38 -1.19 3.10
N LYS A 237 13.55 -1.12 2.45
CA LYS A 237 14.75 -1.87 2.82
C LYS A 237 15.40 -1.37 4.12
N PHE A 238 15.07 -0.15 4.52
CA PHE A 238 15.55 0.51 5.73
C PHE A 238 14.52 0.40 6.86
N PRO A 239 14.95 0.31 8.14
CA PRO A 239 14.03 0.24 9.27
C PRO A 239 13.06 1.44 9.31
N ILE A 240 11.78 1.15 9.56
CA ILE A 240 10.75 2.15 9.83
C ILE A 240 10.79 2.45 11.33
N LEU A 241 11.22 3.66 11.70
CA LEU A 241 11.34 4.08 13.10
C LEU A 241 9.98 4.54 13.67
N ASN A 242 9.20 5.22 12.84
CA ASN A 242 7.87 5.69 13.17
C ASN A 242 7.03 5.76 11.90
N SER A 243 5.73 5.50 12.03
CA SER A 243 4.77 5.74 10.94
C SER A 243 3.46 6.28 11.49
N THR A 244 2.87 7.24 10.78
CA THR A 244 1.56 7.81 11.07
C THR A 244 0.72 7.81 9.80
N HIS A 245 -0.52 7.35 9.91
CA HIS A 245 -1.48 7.34 8.81
C HIS A 245 -2.45 8.52 8.94
N HIS A 246 -2.73 9.16 7.82
CA HIS A 246 -3.60 10.32 7.71
C HIS A 246 -4.72 10.03 6.73
N LEU A 247 -5.92 10.44 7.11
CA LEU A 247 -7.06 10.57 6.21
C LEU A 247 -7.16 12.04 5.81
N LEU A 248 -6.92 12.33 4.53
CA LEU A 248 -6.87 13.71 4.05
C LEU A 248 -8.28 14.29 3.87
N PRO A 249 -8.45 15.63 3.94
CA PRO A 249 -9.75 16.27 3.82
C PRO A 249 -10.47 15.90 2.51
N SER A 250 -11.75 15.57 2.60
CA SER A 250 -12.56 15.20 1.42
C SER A 250 -14.02 15.62 1.62
N PRO A 251 -14.39 16.89 1.33
CA PRO A 251 -15.78 17.33 1.49
C PRO A 251 -16.75 16.61 0.53
N HIS A 252 -16.32 16.21 -0.66
CA HIS A 252 -17.23 15.75 -1.72
C HIS A 252 -16.81 14.44 -2.36
N GLY A 253 -15.51 14.31 -2.66
CA GLY A 253 -14.96 13.24 -3.47
C GLY A 253 -14.46 12.06 -2.67
N GLU A 254 -13.43 11.43 -3.20
CA GLU A 254 -12.76 10.29 -2.59
C GLU A 254 -12.00 10.67 -1.33
N LEU A 255 -12.00 9.75 -0.36
CA LEU A 255 -11.12 9.80 0.79
C LEU A 255 -9.70 9.38 0.38
N ALA A 256 -8.76 10.29 0.61
CA ALA A 256 -7.37 10.11 0.23
C ALA A 256 -6.50 9.67 1.41
N PRO A 257 -5.73 8.57 1.28
CA PRO A 257 -4.78 8.13 2.28
C PRO A 257 -3.45 8.88 2.18
N ALA A 258 -2.78 9.08 3.31
CA ALA A 258 -1.36 9.40 3.35
C ALA A 258 -0.65 8.68 4.49
N ILE A 259 0.57 8.22 4.23
CA ILE A 259 1.52 7.67 5.20
C ILE A 259 2.64 8.69 5.38
N HIS A 260 2.94 9.07 6.62
CA HIS A 260 4.15 9.79 7.01
C HIS A 260 5.00 8.86 7.85
N ALA A 261 6.09 8.36 7.28
CA ALA A 261 7.03 7.49 7.95
C ALA A 261 8.40 8.16 8.11
N THR A 262 9.10 7.85 9.20
CA THR A 262 10.52 8.19 9.39
C THR A 262 11.33 6.91 9.27
N LEU A 263 12.25 6.89 8.31
CA LEU A 263 13.15 5.77 8.02
C LEU A 263 14.55 6.04 8.56
N GLU A 264 15.26 4.99 8.98
CA GLU A 264 16.69 5.07 9.30
C GLU A 264 17.53 4.68 8.07
N ILE A 265 17.94 5.66 7.28
CA ILE A 265 18.73 5.44 6.07
C ILE A 265 20.20 5.73 6.39
N HIS A 266 21.01 4.68 6.49
CA HIS A 266 22.45 4.76 6.78
C HIS A 266 22.79 5.62 8.02
N GLY A 267 22.03 5.44 9.10
CA GLY A 267 22.18 6.22 10.34
C GLY A 267 21.60 7.64 10.29
N THR A 268 20.88 8.01 9.23
CA THR A 268 20.21 9.32 9.09
C THR A 268 18.70 9.14 9.06
N GLU A 269 17.97 9.93 9.86
CA GLU A 269 16.50 9.99 9.76
C GLU A 269 16.10 10.64 8.43
N VAL A 270 15.26 9.95 7.67
CA VAL A 270 14.68 10.47 6.42
C VAL A 270 13.16 10.26 6.48
N ASP A 271 12.41 11.35 6.33
CA ASP A 271 10.95 11.28 6.26
C ASP A 271 10.51 10.86 4.85
N VAL A 272 9.59 9.91 4.77
CA VAL A 272 8.99 9.45 3.53
C VAL A 272 7.48 9.58 3.62
N PHE A 273 6.92 10.32 2.66
CA PHE A 273 5.48 10.49 2.50
C PHE A 273 4.99 9.65 1.33
N VAL A 274 3.95 8.85 1.55
CA VAL A 274 3.23 8.13 0.49
C VAL A 274 1.78 8.59 0.49
N SER A 275 1.26 9.14 -0.61
CA SER A 275 -0.12 9.64 -0.64
C SER A 275 -0.84 9.39 -1.97
N HIS A 276 -2.16 9.26 -1.90
CA HIS A 276 -3.02 9.12 -3.07
C HIS A 276 -4.17 10.13 -3.03
N ASN A 277 -4.03 11.27 -3.72
CA ASN A 277 -5.09 12.27 -3.81
C ASN A 277 -6.28 11.75 -4.62
N GLY A 278 -7.43 12.40 -4.44
CA GLY A 278 -8.67 12.10 -5.17
C GLY A 278 -8.60 12.40 -6.67
N GLN A 279 -9.68 12.06 -7.36
CA GLN A 279 -9.80 12.10 -8.82
C GLN A 279 -9.84 13.51 -9.41
N GLU A 280 -9.80 13.62 -10.74
CA GLU A 280 -9.79 14.89 -11.48
C GLU A 280 -11.10 15.70 -11.33
N GLU A 281 -12.21 15.02 -11.13
CA GLU A 281 -13.56 15.58 -11.01
C GLU A 281 -13.73 16.45 -9.76
N ASP A 282 -13.07 16.09 -8.65
CA ASP A 282 -13.22 16.75 -7.35
C ASP A 282 -12.05 17.71 -7.06
N ALA A 283 -12.02 18.83 -7.79
CA ALA A 283 -10.91 19.79 -7.72
C ALA A 283 -10.68 20.39 -6.32
N LEU A 284 -11.76 20.62 -5.56
CA LEU A 284 -11.66 21.15 -4.19
C LEU A 284 -10.99 20.14 -3.26
N ASP A 285 -11.36 18.87 -3.35
CA ASP A 285 -10.80 17.79 -2.54
C ASP A 285 -9.29 17.67 -2.83
N ARG A 286 -8.87 17.64 -4.10
CA ARG A 286 -7.44 17.62 -4.44
C ARG A 286 -6.66 18.83 -3.89
N GLN A 287 -7.27 20.02 -3.92
CA GLN A 287 -6.68 21.22 -3.34
C GLN A 287 -6.47 21.03 -1.83
N LEU A 288 -7.53 20.74 -1.07
CA LEU A 288 -7.48 20.61 0.39
C LEU A 288 -6.58 19.47 0.86
N GLN A 289 -6.57 18.35 0.13
CA GLN A 289 -5.68 17.22 0.38
C GLN A 289 -4.22 17.64 0.24
N THR A 290 -3.89 18.38 -0.82
CA THR A 290 -2.51 18.85 -1.04
C THR A 290 -2.10 19.93 -0.06
N GLU A 291 -3.02 20.82 0.34
CA GLU A 291 -2.78 21.81 1.39
C GLU A 291 -2.46 21.13 2.74
N GLU A 292 -3.17 20.05 3.07
CA GLU A 292 -2.91 19.29 4.29
C GLU A 292 -1.58 18.51 4.21
N ILE A 293 -1.27 17.88 3.06
CA ILE A 293 0.04 17.27 2.81
C ILE A 293 1.15 18.30 2.95
N ALA A 294 1.00 19.48 2.34
CA ALA A 294 1.95 20.57 2.46
C ALA A 294 2.14 20.95 3.94
N ARG A 295 1.05 21.15 4.70
CA ARG A 295 1.13 21.44 6.15
C ARG A 295 1.89 20.34 6.91
N LEU A 296 1.66 19.06 6.61
CA LEU A 296 2.36 17.93 7.24
C LEU A 296 3.86 17.93 6.90
N LEU A 297 4.23 18.14 5.62
CA LEU A 297 5.62 18.26 5.17
C LEU A 297 6.39 19.38 5.87
N ARG A 298 5.68 20.40 6.37
CA ARG A 298 6.24 21.54 7.12
C ARG A 298 6.50 21.24 8.59
N THR A 299 5.89 20.19 9.16
CA THR A 299 6.04 19.86 10.59
C THR A 299 7.46 19.47 10.97
N ARG A 300 8.21 18.85 10.04
CA ARG A 300 9.60 18.40 10.20
C ARG A 300 10.50 18.91 9.06
N GLU A 301 10.43 20.21 8.77
CA GLU A 301 11.15 20.83 7.63
C GLU A 301 12.66 20.54 7.60
N HIS A 302 13.30 20.42 8.76
CA HIS A 302 14.75 20.23 8.91
C HIS A 302 15.21 18.79 8.62
N VAL A 303 14.27 17.84 8.51
CA VAL A 303 14.58 16.43 8.23
C VAL A 303 14.58 16.22 6.72
N PRO A 304 15.59 15.54 6.14
CA PRO A 304 15.55 15.13 4.74
C PRO A 304 14.25 14.40 4.44
N THR A 305 13.56 14.76 3.36
CA THR A 305 12.21 14.25 3.07
C THR A 305 12.09 13.83 1.61
N VAL A 306 11.43 12.71 1.36
CA VAL A 306 10.96 12.31 0.03
C VAL A 306 9.43 12.17 0.07
N PHE A 307 8.76 12.81 -0.87
CA PHE A 307 7.35 12.63 -1.15
C PHE A 307 7.19 11.73 -2.37
N LEU A 308 6.36 10.69 -2.25
CA LEU A 308 6.06 9.66 -3.23
C LEU A 308 4.54 9.60 -3.37
N GLY A 309 3.94 10.34 -4.31
CA GLY A 309 2.48 10.45 -4.28
C GLY A 309 1.81 10.72 -5.61
N TYR A 310 0.49 10.52 -5.59
CA TYR A 310 -0.41 10.68 -6.71
C TYR A 310 -1.26 11.93 -6.51
N LEU A 311 -1.09 12.94 -7.36
CA LEU A 311 -1.64 14.29 -7.21
C LEU A 311 -2.71 14.67 -8.25
N VAL A 312 -2.79 13.96 -9.39
CA VAL A 312 -3.68 14.29 -10.53
C VAL A 312 -3.55 15.77 -10.97
N THR A 313 -2.36 16.12 -11.45
CA THR A 313 -2.02 17.46 -11.93
C THR A 313 -0.96 17.36 -13.02
N LYS A 314 -0.67 18.46 -13.75
CA LYS A 314 0.51 18.56 -14.63
C LYS A 314 1.65 19.30 -13.94
N PRO A 315 2.92 19.01 -14.29
CA PRO A 315 4.03 19.84 -13.86
C PRO A 315 3.85 21.30 -14.28
N GLY A 316 4.05 22.22 -13.34
CA GLY A 316 3.91 23.66 -13.54
C GLY A 316 2.49 24.21 -13.38
N ASP A 317 1.49 23.36 -13.13
CA ASP A 317 0.12 23.80 -12.88
C ASP A 317 0.05 24.74 -11.65
N GLN A 318 -0.71 25.82 -11.78
CA GLN A 318 -0.86 26.85 -10.75
C GLN A 318 -2.02 26.54 -9.79
N ARG A 319 -2.02 27.18 -8.61
CA ARG A 319 -3.14 27.13 -7.65
C ARG A 319 -4.48 27.43 -8.36
N PRO A 320 -5.59 26.75 -7.99
CA PRO A 320 -5.74 25.84 -6.85
C PRO A 320 -5.28 24.39 -7.10
N LYS A 321 -4.64 24.10 -8.23
CA LYS A 321 -4.20 22.74 -8.53
C LYS A 321 -3.05 22.30 -7.60
N PRO A 322 -2.93 20.98 -7.33
CA PRO A 322 -1.95 20.43 -6.40
C PRO A 322 -0.49 20.82 -6.61
N TYR A 323 -0.03 20.91 -7.87
CA TYR A 323 1.40 21.00 -8.17
C TYR A 323 2.10 22.16 -7.45
N GLN A 324 1.61 23.40 -7.63
CA GLN A 324 2.23 24.57 -7.02
C GLN A 324 2.15 24.54 -5.48
N ILE A 325 1.05 24.01 -4.92
CA ILE A 325 0.85 23.89 -3.47
C ILE A 325 1.92 22.98 -2.87
N LEU A 326 2.14 21.80 -3.45
CA LEU A 326 3.14 20.86 -2.95
C LEU A 326 4.56 21.45 -3.01
N MET A 327 4.92 22.06 -4.14
CA MET A 327 6.29 22.55 -4.35
C MET A 327 6.59 23.80 -3.50
N GLU A 328 5.68 24.78 -3.47
CA GLU A 328 5.90 26.04 -2.75
C GLU A 328 5.52 25.93 -1.27
N ASP A 329 4.29 25.49 -0.95
CA ASP A 329 3.78 25.49 0.42
C ASP A 329 4.34 24.31 1.22
N GLY A 330 4.60 23.16 0.56
CA GLY A 330 5.33 22.03 1.15
C GLY A 330 6.84 22.21 1.21
N LYS A 331 7.38 23.22 0.49
CA LYS A 331 8.81 23.45 0.24
C LYS A 331 9.53 22.18 -0.24
N MET A 332 9.10 21.68 -1.38
CA MET A 332 9.67 20.49 -2.01
C MET A 332 10.20 20.82 -3.40
N TRP A 333 11.32 20.20 -3.75
CA TRP A 333 11.82 20.19 -5.12
C TRP A 333 11.17 19.05 -5.89
N ASP A 334 10.70 19.34 -7.09
CA ASP A 334 10.25 18.28 -7.99
C ASP A 334 11.45 17.44 -8.43
N ILE A 335 11.27 16.11 -8.51
CA ILE A 335 12.28 15.24 -9.09
C ILE A 335 12.64 15.64 -10.51
N GLU A 336 11.72 16.08 -11.38
CA GLU A 336 12.05 16.43 -12.78
C GLU A 336 10.98 17.30 -13.44
N ALA A 337 10.97 18.60 -13.15
CA ALA A 337 9.95 19.53 -13.63
C ALA A 337 9.90 19.67 -15.17
N THR A 338 10.96 19.27 -15.91
CA THR A 338 10.97 19.34 -17.38
C THR A 338 10.22 18.18 -18.04
N ASP A 339 9.89 17.13 -17.29
CA ASP A 339 9.08 16.01 -17.76
C ASP A 339 7.59 16.39 -17.83
N LYS A 340 7.22 17.08 -18.90
CA LYS A 340 5.86 17.56 -19.16
C LYS A 340 4.84 16.45 -19.43
N TRP A 341 5.29 15.20 -19.55
CA TRP A 341 4.44 14.04 -19.78
C TRP A 341 4.04 13.33 -18.49
N ARG A 342 4.52 13.79 -17.33
CA ARG A 342 4.02 13.26 -16.05
C ARG A 342 2.58 13.70 -15.82
N TRP A 343 1.80 12.70 -15.42
CA TRP A 343 0.44 12.85 -14.97
C TRP A 343 0.27 11.93 -13.77
N CYS A 344 -0.49 12.39 -12.79
CA CYS A 344 -0.76 11.71 -11.53
C CYS A 344 0.42 11.51 -10.59
N GLU A 345 1.47 10.75 -10.93
CA GLU A 345 2.51 10.33 -9.99
C GLU A 345 3.71 11.30 -9.94
N TYR A 346 4.15 11.60 -8.71
CA TYR A 346 5.20 12.55 -8.42
C TYR A 346 6.16 12.01 -7.37
N ILE A 347 7.44 12.25 -7.62
CA ILE A 347 8.48 12.23 -6.60
C ILE A 347 8.88 13.68 -6.36
N ALA A 348 8.88 14.10 -5.10
CA ALA A 348 9.41 15.39 -4.70
C ALA A 348 10.32 15.20 -3.49
N PHE A 349 11.29 16.09 -3.27
CA PHE A 349 12.29 15.88 -2.22
C PHE A 349 12.80 17.19 -1.62
N ARG A 350 13.38 17.09 -0.42
CA ARG A 350 14.05 18.17 0.30
C ARG A 350 15.19 17.59 1.13
N GLY A 351 16.28 18.33 1.31
CA GLY A 351 17.37 17.89 2.20
C GLY A 351 18.21 16.73 1.64
N LEU A 352 18.11 16.44 0.34
CA LEU A 352 18.78 15.32 -0.33
C LEU A 352 19.41 15.76 -1.65
N TRP A 353 20.54 15.15 -2.01
CA TRP A 353 21.15 15.34 -3.32
C TRP A 353 20.58 14.34 -4.32
N ARG A 354 19.81 14.80 -5.29
CA ARG A 354 19.27 13.96 -6.35
C ARG A 354 20.36 13.68 -7.38
N VAL A 355 20.56 12.41 -7.74
CA VAL A 355 21.58 12.00 -8.71
C VAL A 355 21.03 11.26 -9.92
N GLY A 356 19.77 10.81 -9.86
CA GLY A 356 19.13 10.18 -11.00
C GLY A 356 17.62 10.14 -10.89
N TYR A 357 16.97 10.08 -12.04
CA TYR A 357 15.54 9.87 -12.18
C TYR A 357 15.25 8.97 -13.39
N ALA A 358 14.31 8.05 -13.23
CA ALA A 358 13.88 7.13 -14.26
C ALA A 358 12.37 6.92 -14.20
N ARG A 359 11.77 6.72 -15.37
CA ARG A 359 10.36 6.42 -15.55
C ARG A 359 10.22 5.27 -16.53
N LEU A 360 9.54 4.21 -16.11
CA LEU A 360 9.49 2.94 -16.83
C LEU A 360 8.11 2.66 -17.39
N ASP A 361 8.06 2.21 -18.64
CA ASP A 361 6.84 1.63 -19.21
C ASP A 361 6.32 0.50 -18.30
N GLU A 362 5.05 0.60 -17.96
CA GLU A 362 4.27 -0.34 -17.16
C GLU A 362 4.05 -1.70 -17.84
N GLY A 363 4.30 -1.73 -19.15
CA GLY A 363 4.12 -2.90 -20.00
C GLY A 363 2.66 -3.30 -20.06
N SER A 364 2.26 -4.28 -19.25
CA SER A 364 0.85 -4.67 -19.10
C SER A 364 0.48 -4.92 -17.63
N ILE A 365 1.33 -4.50 -16.69
CA ILE A 365 1.22 -4.84 -15.26
C ILE A 365 0.15 -3.99 -14.57
N SER A 366 0.12 -2.71 -14.90
CA SER A 366 -0.75 -1.67 -14.34
C SER A 366 -1.08 -0.69 -15.47
N ASP A 367 -1.91 0.30 -15.17
CA ASP A 367 -2.23 1.44 -16.04
C ASP A 367 -1.30 2.65 -15.82
N THR A 368 -0.49 2.64 -14.77
CA THR A 368 0.56 3.65 -14.52
C THR A 368 1.97 3.07 -14.49
N GLU A 369 2.93 3.93 -14.84
CA GLU A 369 4.37 3.67 -14.83
C GLU A 369 5.00 3.58 -13.44
N LEU A 370 6.08 2.80 -13.30
CA LEU A 370 6.96 2.93 -12.14
C LEU A 370 7.88 4.14 -12.33
N GLN A 371 7.86 5.07 -11.37
CA GLN A 371 8.84 6.17 -11.30
C GLN A 371 9.85 5.90 -10.18
N VAL A 372 11.14 6.18 -10.44
CA VAL A 372 12.23 5.96 -9.47
C VAL A 372 13.21 7.13 -9.46
N GLY A 373 13.46 7.69 -8.28
CA GLY A 373 14.52 8.65 -8.01
C GLY A 373 15.69 8.01 -7.25
N LYS A 374 16.92 8.49 -7.49
CA LYS A 374 18.12 8.15 -6.72
C LYS A 374 18.60 9.36 -5.94
N PHE A 375 18.86 9.15 -4.65
CA PHE A 375 19.23 10.21 -3.71
C PHE A 375 20.52 9.85 -2.96
N LEU A 376 21.41 10.81 -2.80
CA LEU A 376 22.51 10.77 -1.82
C LEU A 376 22.11 11.52 -0.56
N LEU A 377 22.52 10.99 0.57
CA LEU A 377 22.44 11.71 1.84
C LEU A 377 23.46 12.85 1.87
N PRO A 378 23.13 13.99 2.51
CA PRO A 378 24.10 15.05 2.72
C PRO A 378 25.23 14.61 3.66
N LEU A 379 26.36 15.33 3.59
CA LEU A 379 27.40 15.18 4.60
C LEU A 379 26.87 15.59 5.99
N PRO A 380 27.40 15.03 7.09
CA PRO A 380 26.96 15.40 8.43
C PRO A 380 27.01 16.92 8.67
N GLY A 381 25.88 17.52 9.04
CA GLY A 381 25.75 18.96 9.29
C GLY A 381 25.70 19.85 8.03
N GLN A 382 25.75 19.26 6.84
CA GLN A 382 25.62 19.99 5.57
C GLN A 382 24.14 20.31 5.29
N VAL A 383 23.87 21.55 4.92
CA VAL A 383 22.56 21.97 4.42
C VAL A 383 22.52 21.78 2.91
N VAL A 384 21.46 21.14 2.41
CA VAL A 384 21.25 20.92 0.98
C VAL A 384 20.47 22.09 0.39
N GLU A 385 21.12 22.84 -0.48
CA GLU A 385 20.51 23.94 -1.22
C GLU A 385 20.88 23.83 -2.70
N TYR A 386 19.88 24.03 -3.57
CA TYR A 386 20.06 24.21 -5.01
C TYR A 386 19.91 25.70 -5.32
N GLN A 387 20.79 26.25 -6.14
CA GLN A 387 20.81 27.69 -6.40
C GLN A 387 19.62 28.11 -7.27
N ASP A 388 19.34 27.34 -8.31
CA ASP A 388 18.25 27.59 -9.23
C ASP A 388 17.78 26.30 -9.93
N ASN A 389 16.71 26.42 -10.71
CA ASN A 389 16.18 25.31 -11.52
C ASN A 389 17.15 24.88 -12.63
N THR A 390 18.06 25.74 -13.08
CA THR A 390 19.03 25.39 -14.13
C THR A 390 20.03 24.38 -13.58
N GLU A 391 20.59 24.63 -12.40
CA GLU A 391 21.47 23.71 -11.68
C GLU A 391 20.72 22.41 -11.33
N LEU A 392 19.50 22.54 -10.81
CA LEU A 392 18.71 21.39 -10.39
C LEU A 392 18.37 20.45 -11.56
N TYR A 393 18.00 20.95 -12.73
CA TYR A 393 17.55 20.14 -13.88
C TYR A 393 18.58 20.02 -15.01
N TRP A 394 19.86 20.31 -14.76
CA TRP A 394 20.92 20.10 -15.74
C TRP A 394 21.24 18.61 -15.90
N HIS A 395 20.93 18.04 -17.07
CA HIS A 395 21.19 16.63 -17.39
C HIS A 395 22.66 16.40 -17.76
N ILE A 396 23.22 15.30 -17.26
CA ILE A 396 24.57 14.82 -17.62
C ILE A 396 24.52 13.42 -18.23
N GLY A 397 25.60 13.02 -18.90
CA GLY A 397 25.70 11.68 -19.48
C GLY A 397 25.94 10.60 -18.43
N GLU A 398 25.54 9.36 -18.74
CA GLU A 398 25.80 8.19 -17.89
C GLU A 398 27.30 7.98 -17.61
N TYR A 399 28.17 8.33 -18.57
CA TYR A 399 29.62 8.24 -18.42
C TYR A 399 30.18 9.23 -17.40
N ASP A 400 29.47 10.34 -17.17
CA ASP A 400 29.88 11.38 -16.23
C ASP A 400 29.51 11.02 -14.78
N VAL A 401 28.67 10.00 -14.55
CA VAL A 401 28.33 9.55 -13.18
C VAL A 401 29.08 8.27 -12.78
N PRO A 402 29.38 8.11 -11.47
CA PRO A 402 29.82 6.85 -10.88
C PRO A 402 28.88 5.67 -11.19
N GLU A 403 29.44 4.47 -11.29
CA GLU A 403 28.67 3.24 -11.57
C GLU A 403 27.51 2.97 -10.61
N PRO A 404 27.62 3.16 -9.27
CA PRO A 404 26.51 2.93 -8.33
C PRO A 404 25.31 3.86 -8.55
N TRP A 405 25.54 5.03 -9.13
CA TRP A 405 24.49 5.99 -9.41
C TRP A 405 23.67 5.60 -10.63
N ARG A 406 24.21 4.72 -11.49
CA ARG A 406 23.56 4.30 -12.73
C ARG A 406 22.34 3.44 -12.42
N PHE A 407 21.30 3.58 -13.24
CA PHE A 407 20.18 2.66 -13.23
C PHE A 407 20.48 1.40 -14.06
N PRO A 408 19.74 0.30 -13.83
CA PRO A 408 19.99 -0.98 -14.48
C PRO A 408 19.93 -0.92 -16.01
N ARG A 409 21.00 -1.37 -16.68
CA ARG A 409 21.11 -1.29 -18.15
C ARG A 409 20.12 -2.15 -18.94
N GLN A 410 19.46 -3.10 -18.30
CA GLN A 410 18.52 -4.02 -18.95
C GLN A 410 17.24 -3.34 -19.49
N PHE A 411 16.90 -2.14 -19.03
CA PHE A 411 15.70 -1.41 -19.44
C PHE A 411 15.95 -0.41 -20.59
N TRP A 412 17.17 -0.35 -21.14
CA TRP A 412 17.47 0.48 -22.30
C TRP A 412 16.90 -0.13 -23.59
N ASN A 413 16.67 0.72 -24.58
CA ASN A 413 16.20 0.33 -25.92
C ASN A 413 14.85 -0.42 -25.87
N GLU A 414 14.84 -1.70 -26.27
CA GLU A 414 13.66 -2.57 -26.24
C GLU A 414 13.25 -2.98 -24.82
N GLY A 415 14.16 -2.82 -23.86
CA GLY A 415 13.94 -3.18 -22.46
C GLY A 415 13.73 -4.69 -22.23
N VAL A 416 13.04 -5.02 -21.14
CA VAL A 416 12.83 -6.41 -20.69
C VAL A 416 11.41 -6.60 -20.16
N ARG A 417 10.75 -7.69 -20.57
CA ARG A 417 9.36 -8.04 -20.17
C ARG A 417 8.33 -6.92 -20.43
N GLY A 418 8.58 -6.09 -21.45
CA GLY A 418 7.71 -4.95 -21.80
C GLY A 418 8.01 -3.67 -21.02
N HIS A 419 9.01 -3.68 -20.14
CA HIS A 419 9.47 -2.51 -19.39
C HIS A 419 10.70 -1.91 -20.04
N ARG A 420 10.67 -0.60 -20.31
CA ARG A 420 11.79 0.17 -20.82
C ARG A 420 11.71 1.61 -20.32
N TYR A 421 12.78 2.36 -20.44
CA TYR A 421 12.75 3.80 -20.16
C TYR A 421 11.84 4.53 -21.16
N ARG A 422 10.85 5.26 -20.64
CA ARG A 422 9.73 5.81 -21.42
C ARG A 422 9.98 7.20 -22.01
N VAL A 423 10.51 8.10 -21.20
CA VAL A 423 10.54 9.55 -21.51
C VAL A 423 11.75 9.94 -22.34
N TRP A 424 12.92 9.39 -22.01
CA TRP A 424 14.16 9.57 -22.75
C TRP A 424 14.70 8.20 -23.19
N ILE A 425 15.76 8.20 -24.00
CA ILE A 425 16.46 6.97 -24.44
C ILE A 425 16.91 6.12 -23.23
N GLY A 426 17.14 6.76 -22.09
CA GLY A 426 17.47 6.12 -20.82
C GLY A 426 17.04 6.97 -19.62
N PRO A 427 17.53 6.65 -18.42
CA PRO A 427 17.37 7.51 -17.25
C PRO A 427 18.12 8.84 -17.44
N VAL A 428 17.75 9.81 -16.63
CA VAL A 428 18.42 11.11 -16.55
C VAL A 428 19.23 11.19 -15.26
N TYR A 429 20.41 11.80 -15.35
CA TYR A 429 21.38 11.91 -14.26
C TYR A 429 21.75 13.36 -13.99
N TYR A 430 22.21 13.61 -12.76
CA TYR A 430 22.47 14.94 -12.25
C TYR A 430 23.71 14.92 -11.37
N LEU A 431 24.52 15.98 -11.45
CA LEU A 431 25.59 16.21 -10.51
C LEU A 431 25.04 17.07 -9.37
N PRO A 432 25.30 16.69 -8.11
CA PRO A 432 25.19 17.64 -7.01
C PRO A 432 26.03 18.91 -7.30
N PRO A 433 25.68 20.07 -6.73
CA PRO A 433 26.49 21.29 -6.83
C PRO A 433 27.95 21.06 -6.43
N GLU A 434 28.90 21.85 -6.94
CA GLU A 434 30.32 21.70 -6.52
C GLU A 434 30.51 21.86 -5.01
N SER A 435 29.74 22.78 -4.43
CA SER A 435 29.69 23.04 -2.98
C SER A 435 29.24 21.82 -2.15
N SER A 436 28.60 20.83 -2.78
CA SER A 436 28.19 19.60 -2.08
C SER A 436 29.39 18.76 -1.64
N GLY A 437 30.52 18.81 -2.37
CA GLY A 437 31.64 17.88 -2.18
C GLY A 437 31.33 16.43 -2.60
N MET A 438 30.15 16.15 -3.17
CA MET A 438 29.66 14.79 -3.44
C MET A 438 29.81 14.36 -4.91
N ARG A 439 30.28 15.24 -5.82
CA ARG A 439 30.37 14.94 -7.28
C ARG A 439 31.20 13.71 -7.62
N GLU A 440 32.22 13.43 -6.84
CA GLU A 440 33.13 12.29 -7.03
C GLU A 440 32.79 11.10 -6.14
N TYR A 441 31.73 11.19 -5.32
CA TYR A 441 31.37 10.16 -4.36
C TYR A 441 30.99 8.84 -5.07
N GLY A 442 31.78 7.81 -4.85
CA GLY A 442 31.62 6.49 -5.47
C GLY A 442 32.42 6.27 -6.75
N ARG A 443 33.21 7.26 -7.24
CA ARG A 443 34.20 6.98 -8.30
C ARG A 443 35.37 6.16 -7.76
N GLY A 444 35.76 5.11 -8.50
CA GLY A 444 36.93 4.30 -8.17
C GLY A 444 36.80 3.52 -6.85
N TRP A 445 35.60 3.42 -6.29
CA TRP A 445 35.33 2.65 -5.09
C TRP A 445 35.38 1.16 -5.40
N ASP A 446 36.12 0.42 -4.57
CA ASP A 446 36.24 -1.03 -4.64
C ASP A 446 35.48 -1.63 -3.44
N PRO A 447 34.43 -2.46 -3.66
CA PRO A 447 33.65 -3.08 -2.59
C PRO A 447 34.47 -4.01 -1.66
N THR A 448 35.70 -4.34 -2.04
CA THR A 448 36.61 -5.16 -1.23
C THR A 448 37.49 -4.36 -0.27
N LEU A 449 37.49 -3.03 -0.36
CA LEU A 449 38.27 -2.15 0.51
C LEU A 449 37.38 -1.53 1.60
N PRO A 450 37.84 -1.49 2.86
CA PRO A 450 37.07 -0.88 3.94
C PRO A 450 36.81 0.59 3.63
N VAL A 451 35.55 1.01 3.80
CA VAL A 451 35.11 2.39 3.59
C VAL A 451 35.92 3.29 4.52
N VAL A 452 36.86 4.06 3.96
CA VAL A 452 37.44 5.20 4.64
C VAL A 452 36.35 6.26 4.65
N THR A 453 35.70 6.43 5.80
CA THR A 453 34.80 7.56 6.04
C THR A 453 35.54 8.87 5.76
N PRO A 454 34.90 9.84 5.08
CA PRO A 454 35.32 11.24 5.16
C PRO A 454 35.32 11.72 6.62
#